data_AF-A0A2V9P6I8-F1
#
_entry.id   AF-A0A2V9P6I8-F1
#
_cell.length_a   1.000
_cell.length_b   1.000
_cell.length_c   1.000
_cell.angle_alpha   90.00
_cell.angle_beta   90.00
_cell.angle_gamma   90.00
#
_symmetry.space_group_name_H-M   'P 1'
#
loop_
_entity.id
_entity.type
_entity.pdbx_description
1 polymer ?
#
loop_
_entity_poly.entity_id
_entity_poly.type
_entity_poly.pdbx_seq_one_letter_code
_entity_poly.pdbx_strand_id
1 'polypeptide(L)'
;MPEYKSPQSEPGNEQRFLLVILVMAAVIFGSQFLLRKFGPQPPANSARPNQTTQAPPAQSQATPAQSTAGATQATAVSPRAPKAPASASTKQAASETETVVENDLYRITFTNRGAQAKSWVLKKYLDDKGKQLDLVNQNAAAKFGYPLSLWTYDDGLRTKLSSALYVSSASGTLSAPAKLEFEYSEAGLTVQKTLEFDHTYIVRVITSVFQNDSPLWAFPAWPAGFGDQSTLAAYASGQFEYQVNADAEHIPAKKVSGGGTLRGTYNWVGASTSYFGAVFIPDNTDNLT
;
A
#
# COMPACT_ATOMS: atom_id res chain seq x y z
N MET A 1 58.22 38.13 -37.86
CA MET A 1 57.15 37.42 -37.12
C MET A 1 55.83 37.94 -37.65
N PRO A 2 54.94 37.11 -38.21
CA PRO A 2 53.62 37.57 -38.63
C PRO A 2 52.65 37.59 -37.45
N GLU A 3 51.88 38.67 -37.36
CA GLU A 3 50.81 38.90 -36.38
C GLU A 3 49.67 37.88 -36.53
N TYR A 4 49.21 37.34 -35.40
CA TYR A 4 47.95 36.59 -35.33
C TYR A 4 46.78 37.57 -35.29
N LYS A 5 45.89 37.47 -36.28
CA LYS A 5 44.62 38.20 -36.33
C LYS A 5 43.51 37.28 -35.79
N SER A 6 42.89 37.68 -34.67
CA SER A 6 41.77 36.97 -34.04
C SER A 6 40.55 36.92 -34.99
N PRO A 7 39.88 35.77 -35.17
CA PRO A 7 38.63 35.70 -35.92
C PRO A 7 37.48 36.13 -35.03
N GLN A 8 37.15 37.43 -35.04
CA GLN A 8 35.96 37.95 -34.40
C GLN A 8 34.90 38.29 -35.45
N SER A 9 33.75 37.60 -35.33
CA SER A 9 32.40 37.97 -35.77
C SER A 9 32.19 38.33 -37.25
N GLU A 10 31.76 37.34 -38.04
CA GLU A 10 31.08 37.58 -39.31
C GLU A 10 29.70 38.23 -39.07
N PRO A 11 29.38 39.37 -39.71
CA PRO A 11 28.15 40.14 -39.47
C PRO A 11 26.84 39.49 -39.99
N GLY A 12 26.88 38.20 -40.37
CA GLY A 12 25.72 37.45 -40.88
C GLY A 12 25.06 36.49 -39.88
N ASN A 13 25.78 36.03 -38.85
CA ASN A 13 25.24 35.07 -37.87
C ASN A 13 24.36 35.75 -36.82
N GLU A 14 24.67 36.98 -36.43
CA GLU A 14 23.88 37.75 -35.45
C GLU A 14 22.50 38.10 -35.99
N GLN A 15 22.38 38.46 -37.27
CA GLN A 15 21.08 38.72 -37.90
C GLN A 15 20.21 37.46 -37.96
N ARG A 16 20.80 36.31 -38.30
CA ARG A 16 20.08 35.02 -38.31
C ARG A 16 19.68 34.60 -36.89
N PHE A 17 20.55 34.81 -35.91
CA PHE A 17 20.26 34.53 -34.50
C PHE A 17 19.14 35.44 -33.95
N LEU A 18 19.19 36.74 -34.24
CA LEU A 18 18.14 37.69 -33.87
C LEU A 18 16.80 37.34 -34.53
N LEU A 19 16.81 36.92 -35.80
CA LEU A 19 15.61 36.52 -36.52
C LEU A 19 14.99 35.24 -35.94
N VAL A 20 15.81 34.27 -35.56
CA VAL A 20 15.35 33.05 -34.84
C VAL A 20 14.74 33.40 -33.49
N ILE A 21 15.36 34.30 -32.71
CA ILE A 21 14.81 34.77 -31.43
C ILE A 21 13.47 35.47 -31.63
N LEU A 22 13.35 36.32 -32.64
CA LEU A 22 12.13 37.06 -32.94
C LEU A 22 10.98 36.12 -33.35
N VAL A 23 11.28 35.11 -34.18
CA VAL A 23 10.32 34.07 -34.57
C VAL A 23 9.92 33.22 -33.35
N MET A 24 10.86 32.82 -32.51
CA MET A 24 10.57 32.02 -31.31
C MET A 24 9.71 32.80 -30.30
N ALA A 25 9.99 34.09 -30.12
CA ALA A 25 9.15 34.99 -29.33
C ALA A 25 7.74 35.10 -29.93
N ALA A 26 7.61 35.26 -31.25
CA ALA A 26 6.32 35.31 -31.92
C ALA A 26 5.51 34.01 -31.73
N VAL A 27 6.15 32.84 -31.77
CA VAL A 27 5.49 31.54 -31.51
C VAL A 27 5.04 31.43 -30.05
N ILE A 28 5.86 31.85 -29.09
CA ILE A 28 5.51 31.81 -27.66
C ILE A 28 4.36 32.78 -27.37
N PHE A 29 4.45 34.04 -27.80
CA PHE A 29 3.38 35.01 -27.55
C PHE A 29 2.11 34.70 -28.33
N GLY A 30 2.23 34.21 -29.57
CA GLY A 30 1.10 33.76 -30.38
C GLY A 30 0.35 32.57 -29.76
N SER A 31 1.08 31.57 -29.26
CA SER A 31 0.49 30.42 -28.58
C SER A 31 -0.15 30.79 -27.24
N GLN A 32 0.45 31.69 -26.45
CA GLN A 32 -0.16 32.21 -25.22
C GLN A 32 -1.44 33.00 -25.50
N PHE A 33 -1.48 33.79 -26.58
CA PHE A 33 -2.69 34.50 -27.00
C PHE A 33 -3.79 33.53 -27.47
N LEU A 34 -3.45 32.50 -28.26
CA LEU A 34 -4.40 31.48 -28.69
C LEU A 34 -4.97 30.68 -27.50
N LEU A 35 -4.11 30.26 -26.57
CA LEU A 35 -4.52 29.51 -25.37
C LEU A 35 -5.36 30.37 -24.42
N ARG A 36 -5.11 31.68 -24.31
CA ARG A 36 -5.98 32.58 -23.53
C ARG A 36 -7.35 32.80 -24.18
N LYS A 37 -7.43 32.80 -25.52
CA LYS A 37 -8.68 33.06 -26.25
C LYS A 37 -9.52 31.79 -26.48
N PHE A 38 -8.89 30.62 -26.64
CA PHE A 38 -9.55 29.38 -27.03
C PHE A 38 -9.19 28.17 -26.14
N GLY A 39 -8.27 28.32 -25.20
CA GLY A 39 -7.95 27.27 -24.24
C GLY A 39 -8.96 27.22 -23.09
N PRO A 40 -9.19 26.04 -22.49
CA PRO A 40 -10.08 25.90 -21.34
C PRO A 40 -9.56 26.73 -20.17
N GLN A 41 -10.38 27.64 -19.65
CA GLN A 41 -10.07 28.39 -18.44
C GLN A 41 -9.95 27.43 -17.24
N PRO A 42 -8.87 27.51 -16.44
CA PRO A 42 -8.84 26.89 -15.12
C PRO A 42 -9.98 27.47 -14.27
N PRO A 43 -10.77 26.64 -13.56
CA PRO A 43 -11.85 27.16 -12.73
C PRO A 43 -11.30 28.07 -11.63
N ALA A 44 -11.82 29.28 -11.57
CA ALA A 44 -11.60 30.23 -10.48
C ALA A 44 -12.71 30.10 -9.43
N ASN A 45 -12.29 29.97 -8.17
CA ASN A 45 -12.99 30.28 -6.92
C ASN A 45 -14.17 29.36 -6.50
N SER A 46 -14.28 28.98 -5.23
CA SER A 46 -14.72 29.94 -4.22
C SER A 46 -14.20 29.67 -2.81
N ALA A 47 -13.65 30.74 -2.22
CA ALA A 47 -13.51 30.92 -0.78
C ALA A 47 -14.89 30.86 -0.11
N ARG A 48 -14.97 30.15 1.02
CA ARG A 48 -16.14 30.14 1.90
C ARG A 48 -16.00 31.28 2.91
N PRO A 49 -17.00 32.16 3.06
CA PRO A 49 -16.95 33.24 4.04
C PRO A 49 -17.11 32.73 5.48
N ASN A 50 -16.32 33.31 6.38
CA ASN A 50 -16.51 33.29 7.83
C ASN A 50 -17.90 33.81 8.20
N GLN A 51 -18.60 33.08 9.06
CA GLN A 51 -19.63 33.65 9.94
C GLN A 51 -19.30 33.32 11.40
N THR A 52 -18.84 34.37 12.07
CA THR A 52 -19.10 34.79 13.45
C THR A 52 -19.89 33.86 14.39
N THR A 53 -19.17 33.46 15.44
CA THR A 53 -19.53 33.49 16.87
C THR A 53 -20.99 33.78 17.23
N GLN A 54 -21.64 32.80 17.88
CA GLN A 54 -22.80 33.05 18.75
C GLN A 54 -22.67 32.17 20.00
N ALA A 55 -22.67 32.83 21.16
CA ALA A 55 -22.52 32.25 22.49
C ALA A 55 -23.76 31.43 22.91
N PRO A 56 -23.61 30.39 23.76
CA PRO A 56 -24.75 29.66 24.30
C PRO A 56 -25.39 30.44 25.47
N PRO A 57 -26.73 30.54 25.55
CA PRO A 57 -27.40 31.02 26.74
C PRO A 57 -27.44 29.94 27.83
N ALA A 58 -27.37 30.42 29.06
CA ALA A 58 -27.24 29.66 30.30
C ALA A 58 -28.45 28.79 30.63
N GLN A 59 -28.17 27.59 31.15
CA GLN A 59 -29.11 26.71 31.83
C GLN A 59 -29.65 27.37 33.11
N SER A 60 -30.96 27.50 33.20
CA SER A 60 -31.67 27.78 34.44
C SER A 60 -31.95 26.48 35.20
N GLN A 61 -31.59 26.51 36.48
CA GLN A 61 -31.91 25.50 37.49
C GLN A 61 -33.42 25.36 37.69
N ALA A 62 -33.87 24.11 37.85
CA ALA A 62 -35.13 23.79 38.51
C ALA A 62 -34.92 22.62 39.48
N THR A 63 -35.47 22.83 40.67
CA THR A 63 -35.34 22.11 41.95
C THR A 63 -35.92 20.68 41.92
N PRO A 64 -35.45 19.75 42.78
CA PRO A 64 -35.96 18.38 42.82
C PRO A 64 -37.29 18.30 43.59
N ALA A 65 -38.31 17.69 42.98
CA ALA A 65 -39.51 17.24 43.69
C ALA A 65 -39.35 15.76 44.05
N GLN A 66 -39.41 15.51 45.34
CA GLN A 66 -39.41 14.23 46.02
C GLN A 66 -40.74 13.50 45.78
N SER A 67 -40.68 12.20 45.44
CA SER A 67 -41.79 11.30 45.74
C SER A 67 -41.26 9.90 46.06
N THR A 68 -41.98 9.27 46.98
CA THR A 68 -41.52 8.22 47.88
C THR A 68 -42.18 6.89 47.52
N ALA A 69 -41.47 5.82 47.87
CA ALA A 69 -41.95 4.48 48.24
C ALA A 69 -42.35 3.50 47.12
N GLY A 70 -41.72 2.32 47.21
CA GLY A 70 -42.10 1.10 46.50
C GLY A 70 -41.05 0.01 46.62
N ALA A 71 -40.78 -0.46 47.84
CA ALA A 71 -39.98 -1.67 48.06
C ALA A 71 -40.78 -2.91 47.68
N THR A 72 -40.20 -3.81 46.88
CA THR A 72 -40.54 -5.23 46.91
C THR A 72 -39.38 -6.09 46.42
N GLN A 73 -39.33 -7.30 46.97
CA GLN A 73 -38.18 -8.15 47.19
C GLN A 73 -37.46 -8.67 45.94
N ALA A 74 -36.15 -8.85 46.15
CA ALA A 74 -35.25 -9.64 45.35
C ALA A 74 -35.75 -11.09 45.14
N THR A 75 -35.64 -11.56 43.91
CA THR A 75 -35.51 -13.00 43.62
C THR A 75 -34.11 -13.20 43.06
N ALA A 76 -33.30 -13.96 43.78
CA ALA A 76 -31.93 -14.27 43.43
C ALA A 76 -31.87 -15.14 42.18
N VAL A 77 -31.42 -14.56 41.06
CA VAL A 77 -30.79 -15.32 39.98
C VAL A 77 -29.28 -15.23 40.21
N SER A 78 -28.68 -16.39 40.46
CA SER A 78 -27.25 -16.57 40.64
C SER A 78 -26.48 -15.83 39.52
N PRO A 79 -25.50 -14.97 39.83
CA PRO A 79 -24.65 -14.41 38.79
C PRO A 79 -23.88 -15.57 38.20
N ARG A 80 -24.17 -15.93 36.94
CA ARG A 80 -23.18 -16.61 36.13
C ARG A 80 -21.97 -15.68 36.14
N ALA A 81 -20.90 -16.12 36.83
CA ALA A 81 -19.65 -15.41 36.86
C ALA A 81 -19.32 -14.96 35.44
N PRO A 82 -18.94 -13.68 35.22
CA PRO A 82 -18.43 -13.27 33.92
C PRO A 82 -17.32 -14.25 33.59
N LYS A 83 -17.48 -14.99 32.48
CA LYS A 83 -16.41 -15.80 31.93
C LYS A 83 -15.30 -14.78 31.66
N ALA A 84 -14.27 -14.80 32.51
CA ALA A 84 -13.08 -14.00 32.28
C ALA A 84 -12.70 -14.22 30.80
N PRO A 85 -12.44 -13.17 30.01
CA PRO A 85 -11.96 -13.36 28.66
C PRO A 85 -10.76 -14.30 28.78
N ALA A 86 -10.83 -15.43 28.08
CA ALA A 86 -9.71 -16.34 28.04
C ALA A 86 -8.58 -15.51 27.41
N SER A 87 -7.65 -15.04 28.24
CA SER A 87 -6.45 -14.37 27.74
C SER A 87 -5.83 -15.33 26.74
N ALA A 88 -5.93 -15.01 25.45
CA ALA A 88 -5.31 -15.81 24.41
C ALA A 88 -3.87 -16.06 24.85
N SER A 89 -3.49 -17.34 24.98
CA SER A 89 -2.15 -17.72 25.38
C SER A 89 -1.16 -17.06 24.42
N THR A 90 -0.11 -16.44 24.93
CA THR A 90 0.90 -15.79 24.09
C THR A 90 1.55 -16.82 23.17
N LYS A 91 1.55 -16.55 21.86
CA LYS A 91 2.23 -17.34 20.82
C LYS A 91 3.15 -16.40 20.04
N GLN A 92 4.45 -16.57 20.24
CA GLN A 92 5.47 -15.76 19.58
C GLN A 92 6.73 -16.61 19.45
N ALA A 93 7.46 -16.46 18.34
CA ALA A 93 8.75 -17.12 18.18
C ALA A 93 9.83 -16.43 19.01
N ALA A 94 10.78 -17.21 19.52
CA ALA A 94 11.90 -16.72 20.33
C ALA A 94 12.98 -16.02 19.50
N SER A 95 13.09 -16.33 18.22
CA SER A 95 14.09 -15.79 17.31
C SER A 95 13.56 -15.62 15.89
N GLU A 96 14.26 -14.81 15.12
CA GLU A 96 13.99 -14.64 13.69
C GLU A 96 14.52 -15.85 12.91
N THR A 97 13.72 -16.34 11.97
CA THR A 97 14.04 -17.44 11.07
C THR A 97 13.51 -17.14 9.68
N GLU A 98 14.16 -17.74 8.68
CA GLU A 98 13.73 -17.66 7.29
C GLU A 98 13.28 -19.02 6.76
N THR A 99 12.32 -18.97 5.85
CA THR A 99 11.85 -20.13 5.08
C THR A 99 11.90 -19.81 3.61
N VAL A 100 12.58 -20.63 2.83
CA VAL A 100 12.60 -20.57 1.37
C VAL A 100 11.58 -21.56 0.84
N VAL A 101 10.67 -21.10 -0.02
CA VAL A 101 9.78 -21.98 -0.79
C VAL A 101 10.15 -21.86 -2.26
N GLU A 102 10.40 -22.98 -2.93
CA GLU A 102 10.83 -22.96 -4.33
C GLU A 102 10.29 -24.10 -5.18
N ASN A 103 10.20 -23.84 -6.49
CA ASN A 103 9.91 -24.83 -7.54
C ASN A 103 10.74 -24.48 -8.79
N ASP A 104 10.38 -25.01 -9.96
CA ASP A 104 11.10 -24.74 -11.22
C ASP A 104 10.98 -23.29 -11.72
N LEU A 105 9.98 -22.54 -11.24
CA LEU A 105 9.62 -21.20 -11.71
C LEU A 105 10.09 -20.09 -10.78
N TYR A 106 10.05 -20.32 -9.46
CA TYR A 106 10.35 -19.29 -8.47
C TYR A 106 11.16 -19.80 -7.29
N ARG A 107 11.73 -18.84 -6.54
CA ARG A 107 12.28 -19.02 -5.20
C ARG A 107 11.88 -17.83 -4.33
N ILE A 108 11.04 -18.05 -3.33
CA ILE A 108 10.51 -17.02 -2.44
C ILE A 108 11.10 -17.22 -1.04
N THR A 109 11.71 -16.18 -0.48
CA THR A 109 12.23 -16.20 0.89
C THR A 109 11.27 -15.44 1.82
N PHE A 110 10.73 -16.14 2.82
CA PHE A 110 9.90 -15.57 3.88
C PHE A 110 10.72 -15.39 5.16
N THR A 111 10.43 -14.34 5.92
CA THR A 111 10.85 -14.21 7.33
C THR A 111 9.66 -14.38 8.24
N ASN A 112 9.86 -15.03 9.39
CA ASN A 112 8.84 -15.10 10.42
C ASN A 112 8.65 -13.75 11.14
N ARG A 113 9.56 -12.77 10.99
CA ARG A 113 9.32 -11.39 11.42
C ARG A 113 8.31 -10.72 10.49
N GLY A 114 7.12 -10.40 10.99
CA GLY A 114 6.07 -9.80 10.16
C GLY A 114 5.38 -10.78 9.20
N ALA A 115 5.81 -12.05 9.16
CA ALA A 115 5.31 -13.08 8.25
C ALA A 115 5.27 -12.59 6.78
N GLN A 116 6.39 -12.04 6.29
CA GLN A 116 6.49 -11.30 5.02
C GLN A 116 7.53 -11.92 4.08
N ALA A 117 7.39 -11.67 2.77
CA ALA A 117 8.33 -12.15 1.77
C ALA A 117 9.49 -11.15 1.59
N LYS A 118 10.71 -11.56 1.93
CA LYS A 118 11.94 -10.76 1.75
C LYS A 118 12.45 -10.75 0.32
N SER A 119 12.18 -11.81 -0.44
CA SER A 119 12.65 -11.97 -1.81
C SER A 119 11.67 -12.85 -2.57
N TRP A 120 11.49 -12.57 -3.86
CA TRP A 120 10.60 -13.28 -4.76
C TRP A 120 11.28 -13.40 -6.12
N VAL A 121 12.16 -14.39 -6.24
CA VAL A 121 12.97 -14.61 -7.44
C VAL A 121 12.18 -15.37 -8.50
N LEU A 122 12.14 -14.87 -9.73
CA LEU A 122 11.63 -15.57 -10.90
C LEU A 122 12.79 -16.22 -11.66
N LYS A 123 12.90 -17.55 -11.60
CA LYS A 123 14.07 -18.32 -12.08
C LYS A 123 14.27 -18.25 -13.60
N LYS A 124 13.22 -17.92 -14.35
CA LYS A 124 13.22 -17.85 -15.83
C LYS A 124 13.48 -16.45 -16.39
N TYR A 125 13.63 -15.44 -15.53
CA TYR A 125 13.76 -14.04 -15.93
C TYR A 125 15.05 -13.45 -15.36
N LEU A 126 15.66 -12.54 -16.12
CA LEU A 126 16.87 -11.85 -15.71
C LEU A 126 16.59 -10.38 -15.45
N ASP A 127 17.31 -9.81 -14.49
CA ASP A 127 17.36 -8.38 -14.23
C ASP A 127 18.27 -7.63 -15.23
N ASP A 128 18.37 -6.32 -15.06
CA ASP A 128 19.21 -5.44 -15.87
C ASP A 128 20.73 -5.74 -15.77
N LYS A 129 21.13 -6.60 -14.84
CA LYS A 129 22.51 -7.05 -14.59
C LYS A 129 22.74 -8.51 -15.00
N GLY A 130 21.76 -9.16 -15.63
CA GLY A 130 21.84 -10.55 -16.06
C GLY A 130 21.75 -11.58 -14.91
N LYS A 131 21.32 -11.18 -13.72
CA LYS A 131 21.04 -12.08 -12.58
C LYS A 131 19.57 -12.48 -12.61
N GLN A 132 19.18 -13.54 -11.91
CA GLN A 132 17.76 -13.89 -11.77
C GLN A 132 16.99 -12.72 -11.16
N LEU A 133 15.86 -12.38 -11.76
CA LEU A 133 15.04 -11.25 -11.35
C LEU A 133 14.39 -11.53 -9.98
N ASP A 134 14.65 -10.66 -9.01
CA ASP A 134 13.87 -10.56 -7.77
C ASP A 134 12.79 -9.50 -7.96
N LEU A 135 11.52 -9.87 -7.81
CA LEU A 135 10.41 -8.92 -7.88
C LEU A 135 10.38 -7.96 -6.69
N VAL A 136 11.04 -8.28 -5.58
CA VAL A 136 11.08 -7.41 -4.40
C VAL A 136 12.13 -6.32 -4.61
N ASN A 137 11.69 -5.06 -4.58
CA ASN A 137 12.61 -3.94 -4.56
C ASN A 137 13.26 -3.81 -3.17
N GLN A 138 14.43 -4.40 -2.98
CA GLN A 138 15.09 -4.48 -1.67
C GLN A 138 15.28 -3.11 -0.98
N ASN A 139 15.65 -2.07 -1.74
CA ASN A 139 15.89 -0.73 -1.21
C ASN A 139 14.61 -0.03 -0.78
N ALA A 140 13.53 -0.17 -1.56
CA ALA A 140 12.24 0.41 -1.23
C ALA A 140 11.54 -0.41 -0.14
N ALA A 141 11.65 -1.74 -0.18
CA ALA A 141 10.99 -2.64 0.77
C ALA A 141 11.51 -2.45 2.20
N ALA A 142 12.82 -2.22 2.35
CA ALA A 142 13.41 -1.87 3.65
C ALA A 142 12.83 -0.58 4.27
N LYS A 143 12.24 0.31 3.46
CA LYS A 143 11.67 1.60 3.90
C LYS A 143 10.16 1.57 4.03
N PHE A 144 9.48 0.90 3.10
CA PHE A 144 8.03 0.97 2.93
C PHE A 144 7.31 -0.34 3.28
N GLY A 145 8.05 -1.37 3.66
CA GLY A 145 7.54 -2.70 3.99
C GLY A 145 7.79 -3.71 2.88
N TYR A 146 7.65 -4.98 3.21
CA TYR A 146 7.88 -6.10 2.28
C TYR A 146 6.56 -6.69 1.76
N PRO A 147 6.57 -7.39 0.61
CA PRO A 147 5.40 -8.08 0.11
C PRO A 147 4.79 -9.07 1.09
N LEU A 148 3.47 -9.20 1.01
CA LEU A 148 2.62 -9.98 1.90
C LEU A 148 2.67 -9.53 3.36
N SER A 149 3.21 -8.35 3.68
CA SER A 149 2.96 -7.69 4.96
C SER A 149 1.47 -7.39 5.12
N LEU A 150 1.02 -7.24 6.37
CA LEU A 150 -0.36 -6.90 6.70
C LEU A 150 -0.51 -5.40 6.88
N TRP A 151 -1.36 -4.78 6.07
CA TRP A 151 -1.65 -3.36 6.11
C TRP A 151 -2.94 -3.08 6.87
N THR A 152 -2.87 -2.14 7.81
CA THR A 152 -4.02 -1.60 8.52
C THR A 152 -3.85 -0.08 8.65
N TYR A 153 -4.97 0.64 8.86
CA TYR A 153 -4.98 2.10 8.97
C TYR A 153 -4.31 2.59 10.26
N ASP A 154 -4.29 1.79 11.31
CA ASP A 154 -3.60 2.14 12.55
C ASP A 154 -2.09 1.88 12.41
N ASP A 155 -1.30 2.96 12.42
CA ASP A 155 0.14 2.90 12.21
C ASP A 155 0.89 2.11 13.30
N GLY A 156 0.42 2.20 14.55
CA GLY A 156 1.02 1.48 15.68
C GLY A 156 0.80 -0.02 15.55
N LEU A 157 -0.41 -0.41 15.20
CA LEU A 157 -0.78 -1.79 14.93
C LEU A 157 -0.10 -2.33 13.68
N ARG A 158 -0.01 -1.54 12.60
CA ARG A 158 0.74 -1.91 11.39
C ARG A 158 2.23 -2.14 11.71
N THR A 159 2.82 -1.32 12.58
CA THR A 159 4.19 -1.49 13.06
C THR A 159 4.32 -2.76 13.92
N LYS A 160 3.37 -3.03 14.81
CA LYS A 160 3.34 -4.27 15.61
C LYS A 160 3.24 -5.50 14.71
N LEU A 161 2.32 -5.51 13.75
CA LEU A 161 2.08 -6.62 12.81
C LEU A 161 3.32 -6.93 11.97
N SER A 162 4.09 -5.93 11.55
CA SER A 162 5.29 -6.10 10.71
C SER A 162 6.57 -6.41 11.49
N SER A 163 6.63 -6.11 12.79
CA SER A 163 7.82 -6.33 13.62
C SER A 163 7.74 -7.56 14.55
N ALA A 164 6.54 -8.07 14.82
CA ALA A 164 6.30 -9.26 15.63
C ALA A 164 7.00 -10.50 15.06
N LEU A 165 7.43 -11.39 15.95
CA LEU A 165 8.04 -12.68 15.58
C LEU A 165 6.97 -13.77 15.59
N TYR A 166 6.49 -14.13 14.42
CA TYR A 166 5.47 -15.16 14.26
C TYR A 166 6.09 -16.55 14.48
N VAL A 167 5.31 -17.45 15.06
CA VAL A 167 5.64 -18.88 15.05
C VAL A 167 5.36 -19.41 13.66
N SER A 168 6.41 -19.87 12.98
CA SER A 168 6.31 -20.48 11.65
C SER A 168 6.12 -21.99 11.76
N SER A 169 5.32 -22.60 10.89
CA SER A 169 5.14 -24.05 10.83
C SER A 169 6.38 -24.80 10.32
N ALA A 170 7.26 -24.11 9.60
CA ALA A 170 8.50 -24.65 9.06
C ALA A 170 9.60 -23.58 8.97
N SER A 171 10.85 -24.01 8.78
CA SER A 171 12.00 -23.16 8.48
C SER A 171 12.98 -23.90 7.55
N GLY A 172 13.91 -23.19 6.93
CA GLY A 172 14.82 -23.77 5.93
C GLY A 172 14.20 -23.79 4.53
N THR A 173 14.48 -24.82 3.72
CA THR A 173 14.01 -24.88 2.33
C THR A 173 12.87 -25.90 2.17
N LEU A 174 11.79 -25.47 1.52
CA LEU A 174 10.64 -26.28 1.14
C LEU A 174 10.52 -26.30 -0.39
N SER A 175 10.24 -27.47 -0.97
CA SER A 175 9.89 -27.60 -2.38
C SER A 175 8.38 -27.54 -2.55
N ALA A 176 7.88 -26.73 -3.49
CA ALA A 176 6.45 -26.72 -3.79
C ALA A 176 6.02 -28.03 -4.50
N PRO A 177 4.80 -28.54 -4.27
CA PRO A 177 3.73 -27.93 -3.50
C PRO A 177 4.01 -27.96 -2.00
N ALA A 178 3.73 -26.85 -1.34
CA ALA A 178 4.06 -26.65 0.07
C ALA A 178 3.00 -25.79 0.76
N LYS A 179 2.97 -25.87 2.08
CA LYS A 179 2.13 -25.04 2.94
C LYS A 179 3.01 -24.42 4.02
N LEU A 180 2.89 -23.10 4.21
CA LEU A 180 3.62 -22.36 5.22
C LEU A 180 2.63 -21.55 6.05
N GLU A 181 2.66 -21.74 7.36
CA GLU A 181 1.74 -21.08 8.31
C GLU A 181 2.53 -20.23 9.29
N PHE A 182 1.97 -19.06 9.60
CA PHE A 182 2.48 -18.13 10.58
C PHE A 182 1.38 -17.79 11.57
N GLU A 183 1.71 -17.91 12.86
CA GLU A 183 0.78 -17.58 13.93
C GLU A 183 1.44 -16.66 14.96
N TYR A 184 0.66 -15.71 15.46
CA TYR A 184 1.08 -14.81 16.52
C TYR A 184 -0.09 -14.48 17.43
N SER A 185 0.12 -14.50 18.74
CA SER A 185 -0.85 -13.99 19.71
C SER A 185 -0.15 -13.31 20.88
N GLU A 186 -0.53 -12.07 21.18
CA GLU A 186 -0.02 -11.32 22.32
C GLU A 186 -0.90 -10.11 22.63
N ALA A 187 -1.20 -9.90 23.92
CA ALA A 187 -1.97 -8.74 24.40
C ALA A 187 -3.29 -8.54 23.64
N GLY A 188 -4.04 -9.63 23.46
CA GLY A 188 -5.34 -9.64 22.79
C GLY A 188 -5.30 -9.60 21.26
N LEU A 189 -4.14 -9.33 20.64
CA LEU A 189 -3.96 -9.46 19.20
C LEU A 189 -3.72 -10.93 18.86
N THR A 190 -4.47 -11.49 17.90
CA THR A 190 -4.27 -12.83 17.34
C THR A 190 -4.19 -12.72 15.83
N VAL A 191 -3.19 -13.36 15.23
CA VAL A 191 -2.94 -13.36 13.79
C VAL A 191 -2.68 -14.79 13.32
N GLN A 192 -3.32 -15.16 12.23
CA GLN A 192 -2.99 -16.36 11.47
C GLN A 192 -2.81 -15.97 10.01
N LYS A 193 -1.76 -16.51 9.38
CA LYS A 193 -1.50 -16.39 7.96
C LYS A 193 -1.08 -17.74 7.41
N THR A 194 -1.77 -18.19 6.38
CA THR A 194 -1.47 -19.43 5.67
C THR A 194 -1.16 -19.09 4.22
N LEU A 195 -0.05 -19.65 3.74
CA LEU A 195 0.42 -19.55 2.37
C LEU A 195 0.46 -20.96 1.77
N GLU A 196 -0.26 -21.16 0.67
CA GLU A 196 -0.29 -22.44 -0.05
C GLU A 196 0.30 -22.25 -1.44
N PHE A 197 1.23 -23.13 -1.78
CA PHE A 197 2.05 -23.05 -2.97
C PHE A 197 1.83 -24.27 -3.85
N ASP A 198 1.81 -24.06 -5.16
CA ASP A 198 1.75 -25.11 -6.16
C ASP A 198 2.93 -25.01 -7.15
N HIS A 199 2.77 -25.60 -8.34
CA HIS A 199 3.81 -25.59 -9.39
C HIS A 199 3.73 -24.36 -10.32
N THR A 200 2.77 -23.46 -10.10
CA THR A 200 2.52 -22.26 -10.91
C THR A 200 3.10 -21.01 -10.23
N TYR A 201 2.72 -19.80 -10.65
CA TYR A 201 3.05 -18.55 -9.95
C TYR A 201 1.99 -18.15 -8.89
N ILE A 202 0.95 -18.95 -8.71
CA ILE A 202 -0.15 -18.67 -7.80
C ILE A 202 0.26 -19.03 -6.36
N VAL A 203 0.06 -18.09 -5.45
CA VAL A 203 0.18 -18.34 -4.00
C VAL A 203 -1.17 -18.03 -3.38
N ARG A 204 -1.80 -19.04 -2.78
CA ARG A 204 -3.04 -18.82 -2.04
C ARG A 204 -2.72 -18.24 -0.68
N VAL A 205 -3.34 -17.11 -0.35
CA VAL A 205 -3.08 -16.35 0.87
C VAL A 205 -4.36 -16.30 1.70
N ILE A 206 -4.30 -16.83 2.92
CA ILE A 206 -5.41 -16.78 3.89
C ILE A 206 -4.89 -16.03 5.10
N THR A 207 -5.59 -14.98 5.51
CA THR A 207 -5.20 -14.15 6.65
C THR A 207 -6.39 -13.89 7.55
N SER A 208 -6.16 -13.98 8.86
CA SER A 208 -7.14 -13.57 9.86
C SER A 208 -6.44 -12.80 10.97
N VAL A 209 -6.98 -11.63 11.31
CA VAL A 209 -6.47 -10.80 12.41
C VAL A 209 -7.62 -10.45 13.34
N PHE A 210 -7.43 -10.67 14.63
CA PHE A 210 -8.39 -10.35 15.67
C PHE A 210 -7.73 -9.51 16.76
N GLN A 211 -8.45 -8.52 17.26
CA GLN A 211 -8.10 -7.78 18.47
C GLN A 211 -9.19 -8.01 19.51
N ASN A 212 -8.86 -8.68 20.62
CA ASN A 212 -9.80 -9.07 21.68
C ASN A 212 -11.04 -9.79 21.09
N ASP A 213 -10.79 -10.83 20.30
CA ASP A 213 -11.79 -11.64 19.59
C ASP A 213 -12.65 -10.88 18.55
N SER A 214 -12.40 -9.60 18.32
CA SER A 214 -13.06 -8.81 17.28
C SER A 214 -12.22 -8.83 15.99
N PRO A 215 -12.79 -9.15 14.82
CA PRO A 215 -12.04 -9.15 13.57
C PRO A 215 -11.55 -7.75 13.23
N LEU A 216 -10.33 -7.68 12.69
CA LEU A 216 -9.69 -6.44 12.26
C LEU A 216 -9.35 -6.50 10.78
N TRP A 217 -9.62 -5.39 10.10
CA TRP A 217 -9.16 -5.13 8.74
C TRP A 217 -7.64 -5.01 8.66
N ALA A 218 -7.02 -6.09 8.22
CA ALA A 218 -5.59 -6.21 7.96
C ALA A 218 -5.37 -6.89 6.61
N PHE A 219 -5.06 -6.10 5.58
CA PHE A 219 -5.02 -6.55 4.19
C PHE A 219 -3.61 -7.04 3.82
N PRO A 220 -3.46 -8.19 3.14
CA PRO A 220 -2.20 -8.52 2.47
C PRO A 220 -1.82 -7.41 1.49
N ALA A 221 -0.57 -6.96 1.55
CA ALA A 221 -0.10 -5.83 0.75
C ALA A 221 1.16 -6.16 -0.05
N TRP A 222 1.31 -5.51 -1.21
CA TRP A 222 2.56 -5.43 -1.96
C TRP A 222 3.08 -3.98 -1.93
N PRO A 223 3.73 -3.55 -0.83
CA PRO A 223 4.37 -2.24 -0.77
C PRO A 223 5.61 -2.16 -1.68
N ALA A 224 6.17 -0.96 -1.81
CA ALA A 224 7.52 -0.72 -2.33
C ALA A 224 7.78 -0.98 -3.84
N GLY A 225 6.76 -1.28 -4.64
CA GLY A 225 6.91 -1.47 -6.09
C GLY A 225 7.67 -2.75 -6.44
N PHE A 226 8.34 -2.76 -7.59
CA PHE A 226 8.99 -3.96 -8.15
C PHE A 226 10.51 -3.81 -8.28
N GLY A 227 11.22 -4.94 -8.20
CA GLY A 227 12.68 -4.98 -8.22
C GLY A 227 13.31 -4.63 -9.56
N ASP A 228 12.56 -4.70 -10.66
CA ASP A 228 12.97 -4.25 -12.00
C ASP A 228 12.88 -2.72 -12.17
N GLN A 229 12.34 -1.99 -11.21
CA GLN A 229 12.24 -0.53 -11.22
C GLN A 229 13.56 0.15 -10.79
N SER A 230 14.68 -0.24 -11.40
CA SER A 230 16.03 0.26 -11.11
C SER A 230 16.39 1.57 -11.83
N THR A 231 15.62 1.93 -12.86
CA THR A 231 15.82 3.14 -13.69
C THR A 231 14.60 4.04 -13.68
N LEU A 232 14.76 5.31 -14.07
CA LEU A 232 13.64 6.25 -14.18
C LEU A 232 12.56 5.77 -15.16
N ALA A 233 12.97 5.19 -16.30
CA ALA A 233 12.03 4.67 -17.29
C ALA A 233 11.26 3.45 -16.76
N ALA A 234 11.95 2.51 -16.11
CA ALA A 234 11.30 1.34 -15.51
C ALA A 234 10.35 1.75 -14.38
N TYR A 235 10.76 2.68 -13.52
CA TYR A 235 9.90 3.25 -12.48
C TYR A 235 8.66 3.95 -13.07
N ALA A 236 8.81 4.72 -14.16
CA ALA A 236 7.72 5.41 -14.82
C ALA A 236 6.69 4.46 -15.48
N SER A 237 7.05 3.20 -15.72
CA SER A 237 6.13 2.19 -16.25
C SER A 237 5.13 1.68 -15.21
N GLY A 238 5.37 1.90 -13.92
CA GLY A 238 4.54 1.38 -12.84
C GLY A 238 3.08 1.79 -12.95
N GLN A 239 2.17 0.84 -12.77
CA GLN A 239 0.73 1.06 -12.69
C GLN A 239 0.16 0.46 -11.41
N PHE A 240 -0.94 1.07 -10.94
CA PHE A 240 -1.92 0.43 -10.09
C PHE A 240 -3.14 0.09 -10.95
N GLU A 241 -3.65 -1.12 -10.81
CA GLU A 241 -4.67 -1.64 -11.71
C GLU A 241 -5.73 -2.41 -10.91
N TYR A 242 -6.95 -2.40 -11.40
CA TYR A 242 -8.03 -3.21 -10.83
C TYR A 242 -9.07 -3.53 -11.90
N GLN A 243 -9.82 -4.60 -11.65
CA GLN A 243 -11.00 -4.92 -12.45
C GLN A 243 -12.27 -4.83 -11.59
N VAL A 244 -13.27 -4.17 -12.15
CA VAL A 244 -14.64 -4.18 -11.64
C VAL A 244 -15.55 -4.62 -12.78
N ASN A 245 -16.44 -5.58 -12.53
CA ASN A 245 -17.25 -6.21 -13.58
C ASN A 245 -16.36 -6.76 -14.73
N ALA A 246 -16.59 -6.32 -15.97
CA ALA A 246 -15.79 -6.72 -17.12
C ALA A 246 -14.63 -5.75 -17.44
N ASP A 247 -14.58 -4.59 -16.79
CA ASP A 247 -13.70 -3.49 -17.18
C ASP A 247 -12.45 -3.43 -16.29
N ALA A 248 -11.29 -3.29 -16.92
CA ALA A 248 -10.01 -3.10 -16.25
C ALA A 248 -9.62 -1.63 -16.31
N GLU A 249 -9.25 -1.08 -15.15
CA GLU A 249 -8.78 0.30 -14.99
C GLU A 249 -7.27 0.30 -14.72
N HIS A 250 -6.57 1.20 -15.40
CA HIS A 250 -5.11 1.34 -15.30
C HIS A 250 -4.77 2.75 -14.85
N ILE A 251 -4.17 2.87 -13.66
CA ILE A 251 -3.79 4.14 -13.06
C ILE A 251 -2.26 4.22 -13.02
N PRO A 252 -1.63 5.15 -13.78
CA PRO A 252 -0.19 5.37 -13.69
C PRO A 252 0.23 5.66 -12.26
N ALA A 253 1.30 5.03 -11.79
CA ALA A 253 1.76 5.13 -10.39
C ALA A 253 1.95 6.60 -9.95
N LYS A 254 2.41 7.48 -10.85
CA LYS A 254 2.57 8.92 -10.59
C LYS A 254 1.25 9.67 -10.28
N LYS A 255 0.10 9.08 -10.61
CA LYS A 255 -1.24 9.62 -10.27
C LYS A 255 -1.77 9.04 -8.96
N VAL A 256 -1.15 8.00 -8.41
CA VAL A 256 -1.48 7.43 -7.11
C VAL A 256 -0.75 8.24 -6.04
N SER A 257 -1.50 9.04 -5.27
CA SER A 257 -0.93 9.91 -4.25
C SER A 257 -1.89 10.07 -3.06
N GLY A 258 -1.36 10.54 -1.93
CA GLY A 258 -2.16 10.89 -0.75
C GLY A 258 -2.70 9.73 0.07
N GLY A 259 -2.32 8.47 -0.22
CA GLY A 259 -2.74 7.30 0.57
C GLY A 259 -4.24 7.00 0.51
N GLY A 260 -4.90 7.40 -0.59
CA GLY A 260 -6.34 7.17 -0.78
C GLY A 260 -6.68 5.67 -0.81
N THR A 261 -7.89 5.34 -0.33
CA THR A 261 -8.46 4.00 -0.44
C THR A 261 -9.60 4.02 -1.44
N LEU A 262 -9.51 3.21 -2.48
CA LEU A 262 -10.64 2.93 -3.36
C LEU A 262 -11.50 1.83 -2.72
N ARG A 263 -12.73 2.18 -2.34
CA ARG A 263 -13.68 1.22 -1.78
C ARG A 263 -14.56 0.66 -2.89
N GLY A 264 -14.79 -0.64 -2.88
CA GLY A 264 -15.62 -1.32 -3.86
C GLY A 264 -15.40 -2.82 -3.84
N THR A 265 -16.21 -3.52 -4.63
CA THR A 265 -16.02 -4.93 -4.93
C THR A 265 -15.20 -5.04 -6.20
N TYR A 266 -14.03 -5.66 -6.11
CA TYR A 266 -13.11 -5.81 -7.23
C TYR A 266 -12.92 -7.30 -7.52
N ASN A 267 -12.93 -7.66 -8.80
CA ASN A 267 -12.61 -9.02 -9.23
C ASN A 267 -11.12 -9.33 -9.03
N TRP A 268 -10.28 -8.30 -9.14
CA TRP A 268 -8.88 -8.34 -8.74
C TRP A 268 -8.35 -6.91 -8.61
N VAL A 269 -7.28 -6.76 -7.83
CA VAL A 269 -6.50 -5.53 -7.70
C VAL A 269 -5.02 -5.87 -7.80
N GLY A 270 -4.21 -4.98 -8.35
CA GLY A 270 -2.79 -5.26 -8.50
C GLY A 270 -1.94 -4.03 -8.74
N ALA A 271 -0.64 -4.26 -8.68
CA ALA A 271 0.35 -3.33 -9.19
C ALA A 271 1.16 -4.04 -10.28
N SER A 272 1.59 -3.29 -11.29
CA SER A 272 2.32 -3.84 -12.44
C SER A 272 3.43 -2.90 -12.93
N THR A 273 4.33 -3.45 -13.72
CA THR A 273 5.27 -2.77 -14.62
C THR A 273 4.97 -3.21 -16.05
N SER A 274 5.80 -2.80 -17.01
CA SER A 274 5.67 -3.26 -18.40
C SER A 274 5.69 -4.79 -18.58
N TYR A 275 6.28 -5.55 -17.64
CA TYR A 275 6.52 -6.99 -17.81
C TYR A 275 6.04 -7.85 -16.65
N PHE A 276 5.88 -7.29 -15.45
CA PHE A 276 5.57 -8.06 -14.24
C PHE A 276 4.42 -7.42 -13.47
N GLY A 277 3.74 -8.22 -12.66
CA GLY A 277 2.69 -7.72 -11.78
C GLY A 277 2.50 -8.61 -10.56
N ALA A 278 1.97 -8.00 -9.51
CA ALA A 278 1.48 -8.67 -8.32
C ALA A 278 0.00 -8.35 -8.22
N VAL A 279 -0.83 -9.39 -8.36
CA VAL A 279 -2.28 -9.27 -8.43
C VAL A 279 -2.89 -10.08 -7.30
N PHE A 280 -3.75 -9.44 -6.53
CA PHE A 280 -4.59 -10.07 -5.51
C PHE A 280 -5.96 -10.35 -6.12
N ILE A 281 -6.32 -11.63 -6.12
CA ILE A 281 -7.59 -12.14 -6.63
C ILE A 281 -8.32 -12.74 -5.43
N PRO A 282 -9.50 -12.24 -5.04
CA PRO A 282 -10.28 -12.86 -3.99
C PRO A 282 -10.86 -14.19 -4.45
N ASP A 283 -10.85 -15.20 -3.57
CA ASP A 283 -11.52 -16.48 -3.79
C ASP A 283 -13.04 -16.29 -4.02
N ASN A 284 -13.61 -15.26 -3.37
CA ASN A 284 -14.99 -14.82 -3.56
C ASN A 284 -15.09 -13.30 -3.39
N THR A 285 -15.66 -12.62 -4.40
CA THR A 285 -15.88 -11.17 -4.41
C THR A 285 -16.92 -10.70 -3.39
N ASP A 286 -17.83 -11.58 -2.95
CA ASP A 286 -18.92 -11.24 -2.02
C ASP A 286 -18.48 -11.23 -0.55
N ASN A 287 -17.31 -11.81 -0.23
CA ASN A 287 -16.81 -12.00 1.13
C ASN A 287 -15.61 -11.08 1.47
N LEU A 288 -15.51 -9.92 0.81
CA LEU A 288 -14.45 -8.93 1.06
C LEU A 288 -14.68 -8.08 2.34
N THR A 289 -15.53 -8.54 3.27
CA THR A 289 -15.99 -7.87 4.52
C THR A 289 -15.19 -8.24 5.77
#